data_AF-A0A8C3SJY9-F1
#
_entry.id   AF-A0A8C3SJY9-F1
#
_cell.length_a   1.000
_cell.length_b   1.000
_cell.length_c   1.000
_cell.angle_alpha   90.00
_cell.angle_beta   90.00
_cell.angle_gamma   90.00
#
_symmetry.space_group_name_H-M   'P 1'
#
loop_
_entity.id
_entity.type
_entity.pdbx_description
1 polymer ?
#
loop_
_entity_poly.entity_id
_entity_poly.type
_entity_poly.pdbx_seq_one_letter_code
_entity_poly.pdbx_strand_id
1 'polypeptide(L)'
;MDHHCPWINNCVGELNQKYFIQFLFYTGLASLYAMGLVLTTWLWPVDRSFPGKMEGVAGGVSNNHVQMAHCIILLVESILFGVFVTVIFYDQVVSIITDETPIEQLRNRLLKEARREVVHTRKPKIALLREVFGRGFVICWFFPCNCSPPSGGAPAYSYLPNYDV
;
A
#
# COMPACT_ATOMS: atom_id res chain seq x y z
N MET A 1 16.50 7.97 -1.89
CA MET A 1 16.04 6.67 -1.35
C MET A 1 15.32 6.99 -0.07
N ASP A 2 14.12 6.49 0.13
CA ASP A 2 13.29 6.82 1.30
C ASP A 2 13.77 6.01 2.49
N HIS A 3 13.96 4.70 2.31
CA HIS A 3 14.53 3.81 3.31
C HIS A 3 14.92 2.46 2.68
N HIS A 4 15.72 1.67 3.40
CA HIS A 4 15.94 0.26 3.07
C HIS A 4 14.90 -0.60 3.79
N CYS A 5 14.13 -1.38 3.03
CA CYS A 5 13.09 -2.25 3.59
C CYS A 5 13.57 -3.70 3.56
N PRO A 6 13.94 -4.29 4.71
CA PRO A 6 14.47 -5.66 4.76
C PRO A 6 13.42 -6.69 4.33
N TRP A 7 12.12 -6.38 4.48
CA TRP A 7 11.01 -7.27 4.16
C TRP A 7 10.88 -7.58 2.67
N ILE A 8 11.26 -6.62 1.82
CA ILE A 8 11.31 -6.81 0.36
C ILE A 8 12.76 -7.00 -0.13
N ASN A 9 13.71 -7.08 0.81
CA ASN A 9 15.15 -7.13 0.54
C ASN A 9 15.61 -6.08 -0.49
N ASN A 10 15.07 -4.87 -0.40
CA ASN A 10 15.31 -3.82 -1.39
C ASN A 10 15.15 -2.42 -0.78
N CYS A 11 15.79 -1.44 -1.40
CA CYS A 11 15.56 -0.03 -1.07
C CYS A 11 14.22 0.43 -1.65
N VAL A 12 13.47 1.22 -0.88
CA VAL A 12 12.26 1.90 -1.34
C VAL A 12 12.62 3.36 -1.67
N GLY A 13 12.12 3.86 -2.79
CA GLY A 13 12.27 5.25 -3.22
C GLY A 13 11.46 5.52 -4.48
N GLU A 14 11.61 6.71 -5.06
CA GLU A 14 10.85 7.23 -6.21
C GLU A 14 10.50 6.20 -7.31
N LEU A 15 11.45 5.36 -7.72
CA LEU A 15 11.26 4.41 -8.84
C LEU A 15 10.41 3.18 -8.47
N ASN A 16 10.23 2.86 -7.20
CA ASN A 16 9.44 1.71 -6.74
C ASN A 16 8.42 2.04 -5.65
N GLN A 17 8.29 3.30 -5.25
CA GLN A 17 7.36 3.78 -4.23
C GLN A 17 5.91 3.38 -4.56
N LYS A 18 5.51 3.52 -5.83
CA LYS A 18 4.20 3.05 -6.34
C LYS A 18 3.97 1.57 -6.04
N TYR A 19 4.92 0.71 -6.40
CA TYR A 19 4.79 -0.74 -6.22
C TYR A 19 4.80 -1.12 -4.74
N PHE A 20 5.56 -0.40 -3.92
CA PHE A 20 5.58 -0.61 -2.48
C PHE A 20 4.22 -0.28 -1.83
N ILE A 21 3.58 0.83 -2.21
CA ILE A 21 2.25 1.19 -1.70
C ILE A 21 1.19 0.20 -2.19
N GLN A 22 1.28 -0.24 -3.45
CA GLN A 22 0.40 -1.29 -3.97
C GLN A 22 0.57 -2.60 -3.19
N PHE A 23 1.80 -3.00 -2.91
CA PHE A 23 2.10 -4.18 -2.08
C PHE A 23 1.42 -4.06 -0.71
N LEU A 24 1.63 -2.95 0.00
CA LEU A 24 1.00 -2.72 1.32
C LEU A 24 -0.54 -2.75 1.25
N PHE A 25 -1.13 -2.11 0.23
CA PHE A 25 -2.58 -2.11 0.04
C PHE A 25 -3.14 -3.53 -0.16
N TYR A 26 -2.52 -4.32 -1.05
CA TYR A 26 -2.99 -5.68 -1.33
C TYR A 26 -2.74 -6.66 -0.18
N THR A 27 -1.63 -6.51 0.54
CA THR A 27 -1.39 -7.30 1.76
C THR A 27 -2.44 -6.97 2.82
N GLY A 28 -2.76 -5.70 3.05
CA GLY A 28 -3.84 -5.31 3.96
C GLY A 28 -5.20 -5.88 3.55
N LEU A 29 -5.53 -5.83 2.26
CA LEU A 29 -6.77 -6.41 1.73
C LEU A 29 -6.81 -7.95 1.91
N ALA A 30 -5.69 -8.63 1.69
CA ALA A 30 -5.58 -10.07 1.93
C ALA A 30 -5.78 -10.43 3.42
N SER A 31 -5.23 -9.63 4.34
CA SER A 31 -5.46 -9.80 5.78
C SER A 31 -6.93 -9.59 6.16
N LEU A 32 -7.59 -8.56 5.61
CA LEU A 32 -9.04 -8.33 5.83
C LEU A 32 -9.88 -9.47 5.26
N TYR A 33 -9.53 -9.98 4.08
CA TYR A 33 -10.21 -11.11 3.46
C TYR A 33 -10.09 -12.38 4.31
N ALA A 34 -8.88 -12.71 4.77
CA ALA A 34 -8.65 -13.86 5.65
C ALA A 34 -9.42 -13.74 6.97
N MET A 35 -9.42 -12.56 7.60
CA MET A 35 -10.25 -12.29 8.77
C MET A 35 -11.75 -12.48 8.48
N GLY A 36 -12.23 -12.01 7.33
CA GLY A 36 -13.61 -12.21 6.89
C GLY A 36 -14.00 -13.68 6.74
N LEU A 37 -13.12 -14.52 6.17
CA LEU A 37 -13.34 -15.97 6.05
C LEU A 37 -13.43 -16.67 7.40
N VAL A 38 -12.62 -16.24 8.38
CA VAL A 38 -12.71 -16.77 9.74
C VAL A 38 -14.02 -16.34 10.39
N LEU A 39 -14.38 -15.06 10.29
CA LEU A 39 -15.61 -14.53 10.86
C LEU A 39 -16.86 -15.19 10.26
N THR A 40 -16.91 -15.42 8.95
CA THR A 40 -18.05 -16.10 8.31
C THR A 40 -18.16 -17.54 8.79
N THR A 41 -17.03 -18.25 8.99
CA THR A 41 -17.03 -19.61 9.54
C THR A 41 -17.60 -19.68 10.96
N TRP A 42 -17.38 -18.64 11.77
CA TRP A 42 -17.81 -18.58 13.17
C TRP A 42 -19.22 -18.02 13.36
N LEU A 43 -19.59 -17.00 12.57
CA LEU A 43 -20.85 -16.26 12.67
C LEU A 43 -21.96 -16.86 11.79
N TRP A 44 -21.59 -17.63 10.78
CA TRP A 44 -22.54 -18.37 9.95
C TRP A 44 -22.40 -19.88 10.20
N PRO A 45 -22.74 -20.37 11.42
CA PRO A 45 -23.04 -21.78 11.58
C PRO A 45 -24.31 -22.05 10.78
N VAL A 46 -24.16 -22.35 9.47
CA VAL A 46 -25.21 -22.98 8.66
C VAL A 46 -25.77 -24.08 9.54
N ASP A 47 -27.07 -23.99 9.83
CA ASP A 47 -27.85 -24.99 10.53
C ASP A 47 -27.24 -26.40 10.37
N ARG A 48 -26.47 -26.84 11.37
CA ARG A 48 -26.10 -28.26 11.50
C ARG A 48 -27.31 -29.11 11.92
N SER A 49 -28.51 -28.56 11.81
CA SER A 49 -29.79 -29.25 11.90
C SER A 49 -30.27 -29.69 10.51
N PHE A 50 -29.41 -30.35 9.72
CA PHE A 50 -29.90 -31.33 8.75
C PHE A 50 -29.78 -32.71 9.41
N PRO A 51 -30.89 -33.31 9.88
CA PRO A 51 -30.89 -34.60 10.55
C PRO A 51 -30.75 -35.69 9.48
N GLY A 52 -29.53 -35.98 9.02
CA GLY A 52 -29.38 -37.00 7.98
C GLY A 52 -28.01 -37.12 7.34
N LYS A 53 -26.96 -37.38 8.12
CA LYS A 53 -25.84 -38.22 7.64
C LYS A 53 -24.99 -38.73 8.80
N MET A 54 -25.39 -39.90 9.28
CA MET A 54 -24.62 -40.78 10.14
C MET A 54 -23.66 -41.56 9.24
N GLU A 55 -22.42 -41.08 9.05
CA GLU A 55 -21.26 -41.83 8.51
C GLU A 55 -20.04 -40.89 8.44
N GLY A 56 -19.16 -40.89 9.46
CA GLY A 56 -17.92 -40.09 9.45
C GLY A 56 -17.39 -39.58 10.80
N VAL A 57 -17.91 -40.04 11.93
CA VAL A 57 -17.70 -39.43 13.27
C VAL A 57 -16.24 -39.50 13.76
N ALA A 58 -15.43 -40.48 13.34
CA ALA A 58 -14.03 -40.59 13.78
C ALA A 58 -13.05 -39.71 12.98
N GLY A 59 -13.29 -39.50 11.68
CA GLY A 59 -12.50 -38.60 10.83
C GLY A 59 -12.93 -37.13 10.93
N GLY A 60 -14.16 -36.87 11.37
CA GLY A 60 -14.67 -35.51 11.57
C GLY A 60 -14.05 -34.80 12.77
N VAL A 61 -13.75 -35.51 13.87
CA VAL A 61 -13.23 -34.88 15.10
C VAL A 61 -11.79 -34.40 14.94
N SER A 62 -10.89 -35.18 14.33
CA SER A 62 -9.51 -34.76 14.06
C SER A 62 -9.46 -33.59 13.07
N ASN A 63 -10.28 -33.64 12.02
CA ASN A 63 -10.42 -32.55 11.05
C ASN A 63 -10.94 -31.27 11.72
N ASN A 64 -11.85 -31.36 12.69
CA ASN A 64 -12.37 -30.18 13.41
C ASN A 64 -11.30 -29.52 14.29
N HIS A 65 -10.46 -30.28 14.99
CA HIS A 65 -9.37 -29.69 15.80
C HIS A 65 -8.32 -29.01 14.92
N VAL A 66 -7.96 -29.63 13.81
CA VAL A 66 -7.01 -29.06 12.84
C VAL A 66 -7.60 -27.82 12.19
N GLN A 67 -8.86 -27.84 11.75
CA GLN A 67 -9.55 -26.67 11.18
C GLN A 67 -9.65 -25.53 12.18
N MET A 68 -10.05 -25.82 13.41
CA MET A 68 -10.13 -24.82 14.48
C MET A 68 -8.76 -24.20 14.77
N ALA A 69 -7.70 -25.01 14.83
CA ALA A 69 -6.33 -24.52 14.99
C ALA A 69 -5.89 -23.63 13.81
N HIS A 70 -6.17 -24.03 12.56
CA HIS A 70 -5.89 -23.21 11.38
C HIS A 70 -6.65 -21.89 11.41
N CYS A 71 -7.93 -21.88 11.79
CA CYS A 71 -8.71 -20.64 11.93
C CYS A 71 -8.11 -19.70 12.98
N ILE A 72 -7.65 -20.22 14.13
CA ILE A 72 -7.03 -19.41 15.17
C ILE A 72 -5.71 -18.82 14.68
N ILE A 73 -4.85 -19.63 14.05
CA ILE A 73 -3.57 -19.17 13.51
C ILE A 73 -3.79 -18.10 12.44
N LEU A 74 -4.68 -18.34 11.48
CA LEU A 74 -5.01 -17.40 10.41
C LEU A 74 -5.59 -16.08 10.97
N LEU A 75 -6.42 -16.14 12.01
CA LEU A 75 -6.96 -14.95 12.65
C LEU A 75 -5.86 -14.10 13.30
N VAL A 76 -4.99 -14.74 14.09
CA VAL A 76 -3.88 -14.07 14.77
C VAL A 76 -2.92 -13.47 13.75
N GLU A 77 -2.52 -14.24 12.73
CA GLU A 77 -1.65 -13.77 11.65
C GLU A 77 -2.26 -12.58 10.91
N SER A 78 -3.55 -12.66 10.55
CA SER A 78 -4.25 -11.59 9.83
C SER A 78 -4.35 -10.30 10.64
N ILE A 79 -4.56 -10.39 11.95
CA ILE A 79 -4.62 -9.22 12.83
C ILE A 79 -3.23 -8.59 12.96
N LEU A 80 -2.21 -9.40 13.27
CA LEU A 80 -0.84 -8.90 13.49
C LEU A 80 -0.27 -8.25 12.22
N PHE A 81 -0.32 -8.95 11.08
CA PHE A 81 0.15 -8.40 9.81
C PHE A 81 -0.75 -7.28 9.30
N GLY A 82 -2.07 -7.40 9.46
CA GLY A 82 -3.03 -6.39 9.00
C GLY A 82 -2.82 -5.04 9.68
N VAL A 83 -2.66 -5.02 11.01
CA VAL A 83 -2.39 -3.79 11.76
C VAL A 83 -1.03 -3.21 11.38
N PHE A 84 0.01 -4.05 11.35
CA PHE A 84 1.37 -3.62 10.99
C PHE A 84 1.44 -2.97 9.61
N VAL A 85 0.87 -3.62 8.59
CA VAL A 85 0.86 -3.12 7.22
C VAL A 85 0.01 -1.86 7.09
N THR A 86 -1.09 -1.74 7.83
CA THR A 86 -1.94 -0.55 7.81
C THR A 86 -1.20 0.68 8.36
N VAL A 87 -0.43 0.52 9.44
CA VAL A 87 0.38 1.62 10.00
C VAL A 87 1.43 2.08 8.98
N ILE A 88 2.16 1.14 8.37
CA ILE A 88 3.18 1.48 7.36
C ILE A 88 2.51 2.13 6.14
N PHE A 89 1.38 1.60 5.67
CA PHE A 89 0.63 2.19 4.57
C PHE A 89 0.22 3.64 4.87
N TYR A 90 -0.29 3.88 6.07
CA TYR A 90 -0.67 5.22 6.51
C TYR A 90 0.53 6.17 6.48
N ASP A 91 1.67 5.78 7.06
CA ASP A 91 2.89 6.59 7.06
C ASP A 91 3.36 6.91 5.64
N GLN A 92 3.35 5.92 4.73
CA GLN A 92 3.76 6.13 3.35
C GLN A 92 2.81 7.07 2.61
N VAL A 93 1.50 6.94 2.81
CA VAL A 93 0.52 7.86 2.21
C VAL A 93 0.68 9.26 2.79
N VAL A 94 0.88 9.38 4.11
CA VAL A 94 1.11 10.67 4.78
C VAL A 94 2.39 11.33 4.26
N SER A 95 3.48 10.58 4.09
CA SER A 95 4.71 11.08 3.49
C SER A 95 4.43 11.66 2.11
N ILE A 96 3.75 10.93 1.23
CA ILE A 96 3.46 11.41 -0.14
C ILE A 96 2.59 12.68 -0.15
N ILE A 97 1.58 12.77 0.72
CA ILE A 97 0.71 13.96 0.74
C ILE A 97 1.33 15.15 1.47
N THR A 98 2.32 14.91 2.32
CA THR A 98 2.97 15.93 3.17
C THR A 98 4.32 16.35 2.62
N ASP A 99 4.94 15.53 1.77
CA ASP A 99 6.20 15.83 1.12
C ASP A 99 6.01 17.10 0.29
N GLU A 100 6.51 18.19 0.87
CA GLU A 100 6.90 19.36 0.11
C GLU A 100 7.87 18.84 -0.94
N THR A 101 7.40 18.76 -2.18
CA THR A 101 8.24 18.31 -3.31
C THR A 101 9.60 19.01 -3.21
N PRO A 102 10.72 18.39 -3.60
CA PRO A 102 12.02 19.06 -3.65
C PRO A 102 11.95 20.40 -4.39
N ILE A 103 10.99 20.53 -5.32
CA ILE A 103 10.61 21.76 -6.02
C ILE A 103 9.91 22.76 -5.10
N GLU A 104 8.98 22.36 -4.24
CA GLU A 104 8.40 23.20 -3.17
C GLU A 104 9.50 23.68 -2.21
N GLN A 105 10.41 22.79 -1.76
CA GLN A 105 11.52 23.18 -0.88
C GLN A 105 12.52 24.12 -1.56
N LEU A 106 12.87 23.85 -2.83
CA LEU A 106 13.75 24.71 -3.63
C LEU A 106 13.09 26.05 -3.95
N ARG A 107 11.81 26.04 -4.35
CA ARG A 107 11.01 27.25 -4.56
C ARG A 107 10.92 28.05 -3.27
N ASN A 108 10.68 27.41 -2.13
CA ASN A 108 10.62 28.06 -0.82
C ASN A 108 11.97 28.66 -0.43
N ARG A 109 13.10 27.99 -0.72
CA ARG A 109 14.45 28.54 -0.55
C ARG A 109 14.71 29.76 -1.45
N LEU A 110 14.46 29.64 -2.76
CA LEU A 110 14.65 30.72 -3.73
C LEU A 110 13.74 31.93 -3.45
N LEU A 111 12.49 31.70 -3.02
CA LEU A 111 11.57 32.78 -2.65
C LEU A 111 11.96 33.47 -1.34
N LYS A 112 12.51 32.71 -0.38
CA LYS A 112 13.06 33.24 0.87
C LYS A 112 14.31 34.11 0.60
N GLU A 113 15.15 33.70 -0.35
CA GLU A 113 16.28 34.50 -0.85
C GLU A 113 15.81 35.74 -1.62
N ALA A 114 14.74 35.62 -2.43
CA ALA A 114 14.18 36.72 -3.22
C ALA A 114 13.32 37.73 -2.44
N ARG A 115 13.12 37.54 -1.11
CA ARG A 115 12.35 38.42 -0.22
C ARG A 115 10.93 38.76 -0.74
N ARG A 116 10.33 37.87 -1.55
CA ARG A 116 8.98 38.04 -2.13
C ARG A 116 7.96 37.35 -1.23
N GLU A 117 6.89 38.05 -0.86
CA GLU A 117 5.76 37.43 -0.16
C GLU A 117 5.16 36.29 -1.00
N VAL A 118 5.08 35.10 -0.41
CA VAL A 118 4.63 33.88 -1.08
C VAL A 118 3.11 33.79 -0.97
N VAL A 119 2.41 34.05 -2.07
CA VAL A 119 1.02 33.58 -2.24
C VAL A 119 1.07 32.06 -2.20
N HIS A 120 0.58 31.45 -1.11
CA HIS A 120 0.56 30.01 -0.91
C HIS A 120 -0.45 29.35 -1.87
N THR A 121 -0.02 28.99 -3.07
CA THR A 121 -0.78 28.09 -3.93
C THR A 121 -0.50 26.65 -3.50
N ARG A 122 -1.21 26.18 -2.47
CA ARG A 122 -1.14 24.78 -2.03
C ARG A 122 -1.52 23.90 -3.22
N LYS A 123 -0.58 23.12 -3.76
CA LYS A 123 -0.92 22.14 -4.80
C LYS A 123 -1.97 21.18 -4.23
N PRO A 124 -3.01 20.83 -5.00
CA PRO A 124 -4.03 19.92 -4.50
C PRO A 124 -3.41 18.54 -4.26
N LYS A 125 -3.77 17.87 -3.16
CA LYS A 125 -3.22 16.56 -2.76
C LYS A 125 -3.26 15.49 -3.87
N ILE A 126 -4.26 15.57 -4.74
CA ILE A 126 -4.40 14.69 -5.91
C ILE A 126 -3.26 14.85 -6.93
N ALA A 127 -2.63 16.02 -7.00
CA ALA A 127 -1.48 16.27 -7.88
C ALA A 127 -0.23 15.52 -7.39
N LEU A 128 -0.02 15.45 -6.07
CA LEU A 128 1.07 14.68 -5.45
C LEU A 128 0.89 13.18 -5.68
N LEU A 129 -0.33 12.66 -5.47
CA LEU A 129 -0.63 11.26 -5.76
C LEU A 129 -0.46 10.91 -7.25
N ARG A 130 -0.79 11.84 -8.16
CA ARG A 130 -0.56 11.67 -9.61
C ARG A 130 0.93 11.61 -9.99
N GLU A 131 1.81 12.16 -9.18
CA GLU A 131 3.26 12.10 -9.40
C GLU A 131 3.78 10.67 -9.16
N VAL A 132 3.30 10.03 -8.10
CA VAL A 132 3.68 8.64 -7.73
C VAL A 132 2.93 7.59 -8.56
N PHE A 133 1.62 7.71 -8.68
CA PHE A 133 0.78 6.67 -9.33
C PHE A 133 0.64 6.85 -10.85
N GLY A 134 0.95 8.05 -11.35
CA GLY A 134 0.83 8.43 -12.75
C GLY A 134 -0.43 9.27 -13.04
N ARG A 135 -0.40 9.96 -14.18
CA ARG A 135 -1.47 10.87 -14.64
C ARG A 135 -2.64 10.19 -15.35
N GLY A 136 -2.61 8.86 -15.49
CA GLY A 136 -3.66 8.07 -16.11
C GLY A 136 -4.95 7.99 -15.28
N PHE A 137 -5.89 7.15 -15.73
CA PHE A 137 -7.11 6.87 -14.96
C PHE A 137 -6.78 6.31 -13.57
N VAL A 138 -7.58 6.69 -12.56
CA VAL A 138 -7.38 6.26 -11.16
C VAL A 138 -7.44 4.73 -11.02
N ILE A 139 -8.19 4.05 -11.89
CA ILE A 139 -8.24 2.57 -11.91
C ILE A 139 -6.86 1.98 -12.20
N CYS A 140 -6.06 2.62 -13.05
CA CYS A 140 -4.70 2.17 -13.37
C CYS A 140 -3.75 2.29 -12.16
N TRP A 141 -4.12 3.03 -11.11
CA TRP A 141 -3.32 3.15 -9.89
C TRP A 141 -3.29 1.85 -9.08
N PHE A 142 -4.30 0.99 -9.25
CA PHE A 142 -4.36 -0.32 -8.59
C PHE A 142 -3.53 -1.37 -9.33
N PHE A 143 -3.23 -1.20 -10.60
CA PHE A 143 -2.48 -2.18 -11.37
C PHE A 143 -0.97 -1.89 -11.33
N PRO A 144 -0.11 -2.92 -11.30
CA PRO A 144 1.35 -2.77 -11.35
C PRO A 144 1.84 -2.42 -12.77
N CYS A 145 1.07 -1.63 -13.50
CA CYS A 145 1.38 -1.17 -14.86
C CYS A 145 1.57 0.34 -14.83
N ASN A 146 2.59 0.83 -15.53
CA ASN A 146 2.72 2.26 -15.81
C ASN A 146 1.88 2.62 -17.03
N CYS A 147 0.61 2.94 -16.79
CA CYS A 147 -0.27 3.57 -17.79
C CYS A 147 0.01 5.08 -17.86
N SER A 148 1.27 5.45 -18.10
CA SER A 148 1.60 6.80 -18.53
C SER A 148 1.58 6.78 -20.05
N PRO A 149 0.76 7.60 -20.73
CA PRO A 149 1.01 7.82 -22.16
C PRO A 149 2.46 8.30 -22.31
N PRO A 150 3.18 7.89 -23.36
CA PRO A 150 4.52 8.41 -23.61
C PRO A 150 4.39 9.93 -23.74
N SER A 151 4.83 10.66 -22.70
CA SER A 151 4.98 12.09 -22.79
C SER A 151 6.04 12.34 -23.86
N GLY A 152 5.62 12.89 -25.01
CA GLY A 152 6.49 13.44 -26.06
C GLY A 152 7.28 14.66 -25.57
N GLY A 153 8.02 14.49 -24.49
CA GLY A 153 8.68 15.53 -23.72
C GLY A 153 9.14 14.91 -22.41
N ALA A 154 10.35 14.34 -22.43
CA ALA A 154 11.04 13.86 -21.26
C ALA A 154 11.18 14.98 -20.21
N PRO A 155 10.99 14.72 -18.91
CA PRO A 155 11.95 15.20 -17.95
C PRO A 155 13.13 14.22 -18.01
N ALA A 156 14.14 14.57 -18.81
CA ALA A 156 15.44 13.93 -18.69
C ALA A 156 15.92 14.23 -17.26
N TYR A 157 15.83 13.26 -16.36
CA TYR A 157 16.56 13.29 -15.10
C TYR A 157 18.04 13.13 -15.47
N SER A 158 18.72 14.25 -15.68
CA SER A 158 20.16 14.32 -15.82
C SER A 158 20.79 13.93 -14.48
N TYR A 159 21.37 12.73 -14.41
CA TYR A 159 22.16 12.23 -13.28
C TYR A 159 23.57 12.85 -13.20
N LEU A 160 23.85 13.94 -13.92
CA LEU A 160 25.16 14.58 -13.94
C LEU A 160 25.08 15.94 -13.25
N PRO A 161 25.85 16.17 -12.16
CA PRO A 161 26.16 17.52 -11.73
C PRO A 161 27.00 18.17 -12.83
N ASN A 162 26.49 19.26 -13.43
CA ASN A 162 27.31 20.15 -14.24
C ASN A 162 28.35 20.80 -13.32
N TYR A 163 29.57 20.26 -13.31
CA TYR A 163 30.75 20.98 -12.86
C TYR A 163 31.43 21.53 -14.12
N ASP A 164 30.90 22.64 -14.64
CA ASP A 164 31.62 23.48 -15.59
C ASP A 164 31.91 24.82 -14.90
N VAL A 165 33.13 24.91 -14.36
CA VAL A 165 33.92 26.13 -14.21
C VAL A 165 35.25 25.86 -14.90
#